data_AF-A0AA43BM98-F1
#
_entry.id   AF-A0AA43BM98-F1
#
_cell.length_a   1.000
_cell.length_b   1.000
_cell.length_c   1.000
_cell.angle_alpha   90.00
_cell.angle_beta   90.00
_cell.angle_gamma   90.00
#
_symmetry.space_group_name_H-M   'P 1'
#
loop_
_entity.id
_entity.type
_entity.pdbx_description
1 polymer ?
#
loop_
_entity_poly.entity_id
_entity_poly.type
_entity_poly.pdbx_seq_one_letter_code
_entity_poly.pdbx_strand_id
1 'polypeptide(L)'
;MLTQWNTRAQNRKFVASYSGGKDSSFALYQAMQMGEPVALIVMLEEQGLKSRSHGMSLDIIHAQAKAIGLPIYTASATWQDYENQFIQLLQKAQALGAESLVTGDIDLKAHAEWNQSVCDKSELSLCMPLWQRPRLKIVHEFIQLGFQSIIVTVNLNLGMTVEDLGQVLSLEYVDQLVARGIDPCGEAGEFHTTVIDGPIFKHPLSVVKGDILYHENYAFLPIELEKRDI
;
A
#
# COMPACT_ATOMS: atom_id res chain seq x y z
N MET A 1 -4.14 -8.88 -24.47
CA MET A 1 -3.47 -7.61 -24.10
C MET A 1 -3.61 -7.25 -22.61
N LEU A 2 -4.31 -8.05 -21.77
CA LEU A 2 -4.49 -7.76 -20.33
C LEU A 2 -3.28 -8.13 -19.44
N THR A 3 -2.33 -8.93 -19.94
CA THR A 3 -1.12 -9.36 -19.20
C THR A 3 0.05 -8.38 -19.25
N GLN A 4 -0.07 -7.27 -19.98
CA GLN A 4 1.08 -6.37 -20.15
C GLN A 4 1.38 -5.55 -18.89
N TRP A 5 0.39 -5.21 -18.06
CA TRP A 5 0.64 -4.37 -16.89
C TRP A 5 1.44 -5.09 -15.80
N ASN A 6 1.31 -6.41 -15.66
CA ASN A 6 1.92 -7.13 -14.55
C ASN A 6 3.46 -7.14 -14.57
N THR A 7 4.09 -6.93 -15.73
CA THR A 7 5.55 -7.08 -15.90
C THR A 7 6.22 -5.85 -16.50
N ARG A 8 5.54 -4.69 -16.55
CA ARG A 8 6.05 -3.49 -17.21
C ARG A 8 7.22 -2.79 -16.51
N ALA A 9 7.59 -3.24 -15.31
CA ALA A 9 8.83 -2.84 -14.62
C ALA A 9 10.04 -3.73 -14.99
N GLN A 10 9.89 -4.74 -15.85
CA GLN A 10 10.99 -5.64 -16.24
C GLN A 10 12.17 -4.87 -16.86
N ASN A 11 13.34 -5.02 -16.24
CA ASN A 11 14.61 -4.38 -16.59
C ASN A 11 14.53 -2.85 -16.63
N ARG A 12 13.65 -2.25 -15.83
CA ARG A 12 13.42 -0.82 -15.79
C ARG A 12 13.58 -0.27 -14.39
N LYS A 13 13.92 1.02 -14.33
CA LYS A 13 13.79 1.79 -13.10
C LYS A 13 12.33 2.18 -12.88
N PHE A 14 11.86 2.11 -11.64
CA PHE A 14 10.46 2.40 -11.33
C PHE A 14 10.30 3.18 -10.03
N VAL A 15 9.20 3.93 -9.94
CA VAL A 15 8.71 4.52 -8.70
C VAL A 15 7.46 3.78 -8.26
N ALA A 16 7.28 3.57 -6.95
CA ALA A 16 6.11 2.88 -6.41
C ALA A 16 5.15 3.86 -5.73
N SER A 17 3.86 3.79 -6.09
CA SER A 17 2.79 4.37 -5.28
C SER A 17 2.60 3.48 -4.04
N TYR A 18 2.96 4.00 -2.88
CA TYR A 18 3.18 3.21 -1.67
C TYR A 18 2.27 3.67 -0.53
N SER A 19 1.28 2.86 -0.20
CA SER A 19 0.31 3.20 0.85
C SER A 19 0.66 2.65 2.23
N GLY A 20 1.79 1.93 2.34
CA GLY A 20 2.25 1.24 3.55
C GLY A 20 1.49 -0.02 3.92
N GLY A 21 0.44 -0.36 3.17
CA GLY A 21 -0.36 -1.56 3.37
C GLY A 21 0.16 -2.78 2.61
N LYS A 22 -0.54 -3.90 2.81
CA LYS A 22 -0.26 -5.20 2.19
C LYS A 22 -0.04 -5.12 0.68
N ASP A 23 -0.98 -4.56 -0.07
CA ASP A 23 -1.00 -4.69 -1.53
C ASP A 23 0.09 -3.83 -2.19
N SER A 24 0.31 -2.61 -1.68
CA SER A 24 1.40 -1.76 -2.16
C SER A 24 2.77 -2.33 -1.81
N SER A 25 2.94 -2.92 -0.63
CA SER A 25 4.18 -3.60 -0.22
C SER A 25 4.45 -4.84 -1.07
N PHE A 26 3.41 -5.63 -1.37
CA PHE A 26 3.58 -6.82 -2.20
C PHE A 26 3.83 -6.47 -3.66
N ALA A 27 3.16 -5.46 -4.20
CA ALA A 27 3.43 -4.96 -5.55
C ALA A 27 4.86 -4.43 -5.68
N LEU A 28 5.36 -3.69 -4.68
CA LEU A 28 6.75 -3.26 -4.61
C LEU A 28 7.70 -4.47 -4.64
N TYR A 29 7.48 -5.48 -3.79
CA TYR A 29 8.31 -6.69 -3.77
C TYR A 29 8.33 -7.41 -5.13
N GLN A 30 7.17 -7.61 -5.75
CA GLN A 30 7.06 -8.26 -7.06
C GLN A 30 7.79 -7.45 -8.13
N ALA A 31 7.72 -6.12 -8.08
CA ALA A 31 8.44 -5.25 -9.01
C ALA A 31 9.95 -5.26 -8.80
N MET A 32 10.43 -5.36 -7.55
CA MET A 32 11.86 -5.49 -7.23
C MET A 32 12.49 -6.78 -7.78
N GLN A 33 11.70 -7.82 -8.05
CA GLN A 33 12.20 -9.06 -8.67
C GLN A 33 12.51 -8.89 -10.16
N MET A 34 12.03 -7.82 -10.80
CA MET A 34 12.13 -7.61 -12.24
C MET A 34 12.72 -6.26 -12.63
N GLY A 35 12.74 -5.28 -11.74
CA GLY A 35 13.25 -3.93 -11.98
C GLY A 35 13.87 -3.31 -10.74
N GLU A 36 14.30 -2.06 -10.86
CA GLU A 36 15.01 -1.33 -9.81
C GLU A 36 14.13 -0.19 -9.26
N PRO A 37 13.74 -0.20 -7.97
CA PRO A 37 13.00 0.90 -7.37
C PRO A 37 13.91 2.13 -7.19
N VAL A 38 13.46 3.31 -7.61
CA VAL A 38 14.17 4.58 -7.37
C VAL A 38 13.64 5.34 -6.17
N ALA A 39 12.34 5.22 -5.86
CA ALA A 39 11.68 5.91 -4.77
C ALA A 39 10.28 5.34 -4.46
N LEU A 40 9.74 5.75 -3.31
CA LEU A 40 8.35 5.60 -2.91
C LEU A 40 7.63 6.94 -3.03
N ILE A 41 6.36 6.91 -3.42
CA ILE A 41 5.45 8.07 -3.44
C ILE A 41 4.28 7.80 -2.50
N VAL A 42 3.95 8.78 -1.65
CA VAL A 42 2.78 8.72 -0.76
C VAL A 42 1.99 10.01 -0.83
N MET A 43 0.69 9.91 -1.09
CA MET A 43 -0.22 11.05 -1.04
C MET A 43 -0.77 11.22 0.37
N LEU A 44 -0.69 12.44 0.89
CA LEU A 44 -1.14 12.82 2.22
C LEU A 44 -2.51 13.51 2.16
N GLU A 45 -3.21 13.50 3.28
CA GLU A 45 -4.38 14.36 3.46
C GLU A 45 -3.99 15.84 3.47
N GLU A 46 -4.98 16.73 3.43
CA GLU A 46 -4.80 18.18 3.24
C GLU A 46 -3.84 18.84 4.22
N GLN A 47 -3.88 18.43 5.49
CA GLN A 47 -3.02 18.96 6.55
C GLN A 47 -1.63 18.33 6.54
N GLY A 48 -1.40 17.29 5.72
CA GLY A 48 -0.12 16.61 5.58
C GLY A 48 0.29 15.77 6.79
N LEU A 49 -0.64 15.42 7.68
CA LEU A 49 -0.35 14.68 8.91
C LEU A 49 -0.46 13.17 8.73
N LYS A 50 -1.28 12.72 7.77
CA LYS A 50 -1.57 11.30 7.54
C LYS A 50 -1.62 10.94 6.07
N SER A 51 -1.42 9.66 5.75
CA SER A 51 -1.69 9.14 4.40
C SER A 51 -3.17 9.29 4.07
N ARG A 52 -3.47 9.72 2.84
CA ARG A 52 -4.86 9.95 2.42
C ARG A 52 -5.65 8.64 2.30
N SER A 53 -5.00 7.56 1.87
CA SER A 53 -5.67 6.26 1.63
C SER A 53 -5.99 5.49 2.91
N HIS A 54 -5.12 5.55 3.92
CA HIS A 54 -5.21 4.66 5.09
C HIS A 54 -5.09 5.39 6.44
N GLY A 55 -4.93 6.71 6.46
CA GLY A 55 -4.79 7.47 7.71
C GLY A 55 -3.50 7.17 8.48
N MET A 56 -2.49 6.61 7.81
CA MET A 56 -1.21 6.22 8.42
C MET A 56 -0.39 7.46 8.79
N SER A 57 0.24 7.48 9.95
CA SER A 57 1.08 8.60 10.38
C SER A 57 2.35 8.73 9.53
N LEU A 58 2.86 9.95 9.41
CA LEU A 58 4.13 10.21 8.74
C LEU A 58 5.31 9.44 9.36
N ASP A 59 5.34 9.28 10.68
CA ASP A 59 6.42 8.56 11.36
C ASP A 59 6.49 7.11 10.91
N ILE A 60 5.36 6.42 10.82
CA ILE A 60 5.30 5.04 10.31
C ILE A 60 5.70 4.98 8.84
N ILE A 61 5.19 5.90 8.01
CA ILE A 61 5.54 5.98 6.59
C ILE A 61 7.06 6.14 6.39
N HIS A 62 7.67 7.06 7.14
CA HIS A 62 9.12 7.29 7.08
C HIS A 62 9.92 6.11 7.63
N ALA A 63 9.44 5.47 8.70
CA ALA A 63 10.07 4.27 9.24
C ALA A 63 10.02 3.10 8.24
N GLN A 64 8.90 2.89 7.55
CA GLN A 64 8.80 1.89 6.49
C GLN A 64 9.81 2.20 5.36
N ALA A 65 9.85 3.44 4.88
CA ALA A 65 10.79 3.83 3.82
C ALA A 65 12.25 3.63 4.24
N LYS A 66 12.60 3.99 5.48
CA LYS A 66 13.95 3.81 6.07
C LYS A 66 14.30 2.33 6.19
N ALA A 67 13.38 1.50 6.68
CA ALA A 67 13.58 0.06 6.84
C ALA A 67 13.73 -0.63 5.47
N ILE A 68 12.95 -0.23 4.47
CA ILE A 68 13.11 -0.72 3.09
C ILE A 68 14.41 -0.21 2.47
N GLY A 69 14.84 0.99 2.84
CA GLY A 69 16.04 1.64 2.34
C GLY A 69 15.82 2.38 1.02
N LEU A 70 14.61 2.93 0.81
CA LEU A 70 14.26 3.74 -0.35
C LEU A 70 13.92 5.17 0.07
N PRO A 71 14.24 6.18 -0.77
CA PRO A 71 13.77 7.53 -0.55
C PRO A 71 12.25 7.58 -0.71
N ILE A 72 11.61 8.47 0.03
CA ILE A 72 10.17 8.67 0.01
C ILE A 72 9.82 10.13 -0.31
N TYR A 73 8.88 10.31 -1.22
CA TYR A 73 8.35 11.61 -1.60
C TYR A 73 6.87 11.71 -1.30
N THR A 74 6.48 12.81 -0.68
CA THR A 74 5.11 13.04 -0.24
C THR A 74 4.58 14.35 -0.79
N ALA A 75 3.28 14.40 -1.04
CA ALA A 75 2.55 15.63 -1.32
C ALA A 75 1.22 15.59 -0.58
N SER A 76 0.86 16.69 0.05
CA SER A 76 -0.49 16.94 0.57
C SER A 76 -1.37 17.41 -0.57
N ALA A 77 -2.59 16.90 -0.63
CA ALA A 77 -3.56 17.32 -1.63
C ALA A 77 -4.96 17.26 -1.04
N THR A 78 -5.84 18.16 -1.48
CA THR A 78 -7.30 17.99 -1.48
C THR A 78 -7.70 16.94 -2.52
N TRP A 79 -8.99 16.57 -2.56
CA TRP A 79 -9.51 15.75 -3.67
C TRP A 79 -9.46 16.46 -5.03
N GLN A 80 -9.50 17.80 -5.06
CA GLN A 80 -9.56 18.57 -6.31
C GLN A 80 -8.19 18.70 -6.98
N ASP A 81 -7.11 18.75 -6.21
CA ASP A 81 -5.73 18.89 -6.71
C ASP A 81 -4.91 17.59 -6.62
N TYR A 82 -5.48 16.50 -6.12
CA TYR A 82 -4.83 15.19 -5.97
C TYR A 82 -4.07 14.77 -7.23
N GLU A 83 -4.72 14.80 -8.39
CA GLU A 83 -4.11 14.37 -9.65
C GLU A 83 -2.90 15.23 -10.02
N ASN A 84 -3.01 16.55 -9.86
CA ASN A 84 -1.92 17.48 -10.19
C ASN A 84 -0.72 17.26 -9.28
N GLN A 85 -0.94 17.10 -7.97
CA GLN A 85 0.12 16.82 -7.00
C GLN A 85 0.77 15.46 -7.27
N PHE A 86 -0.02 14.45 -7.59
CA PHE A 86 0.49 13.13 -7.93
C PHE A 86 1.37 13.17 -9.19
N ILE A 87 0.92 13.85 -10.26
CA ILE A 87 1.71 14.04 -11.49
C ILE A 87 3.03 14.76 -11.20
N GLN A 88 3.06 15.77 -10.32
CA GLN A 88 4.32 16.44 -9.94
C GLN A 88 5.30 15.48 -9.26
N LEU A 89 4.82 14.57 -8.41
CA LEU A 89 5.66 13.53 -7.82
C LEU A 89 6.17 12.53 -8.87
N LEU A 90 5.33 12.16 -9.85
CA LEU A 90 5.74 11.30 -10.96
C LEU A 90 6.80 11.95 -11.83
N GLN A 91 6.67 13.25 -12.15
CA GLN A 91 7.67 14.01 -12.90
C GLN A 91 8.99 14.12 -12.14
N LYS A 92 8.94 14.30 -10.81
CA LYS A 92 10.14 14.25 -9.97
C LYS A 92 10.80 12.88 -10.01
N ALA A 93 10.02 11.79 -9.98
CA ALA A 93 10.54 10.44 -10.10
C ALA A 93 11.12 10.16 -11.49
N GLN A 94 10.49 10.67 -12.56
CA GLN A 94 11.00 10.62 -13.92
C GLN A 94 12.38 11.30 -14.02
N ALA A 95 12.56 12.46 -13.39
CA ALA A 95 13.85 13.16 -13.32
C ALA A 95 14.94 12.37 -12.55
N LEU A 96 14.55 11.41 -11.69
CA LEU A 96 15.44 10.45 -11.03
C LEU A 96 15.70 9.19 -11.88
N GLY A 97 15.13 9.13 -13.09
CA GLY A 97 15.27 8.04 -14.03
C GLY A 97 14.20 6.96 -13.91
N ALA A 98 13.09 7.19 -13.21
CA ALA A 98 11.96 6.26 -13.26
C ALA A 98 11.40 6.19 -14.69
N GLU A 99 11.19 4.97 -15.18
CA GLU A 99 10.57 4.68 -16.48
C GLU A 99 9.15 4.13 -16.31
N SER A 100 8.82 3.67 -15.09
CA SER A 100 7.53 3.06 -14.77
C SER A 100 7.00 3.51 -13.42
N LEU A 101 5.67 3.59 -13.32
CA LEU A 101 4.93 3.67 -12.06
C LEU A 101 4.46 2.25 -11.69
N VAL A 102 4.74 1.83 -10.45
CA VAL A 102 4.22 0.60 -9.86
C VAL A 102 3.09 0.93 -8.88
N THR A 103 1.95 0.25 -8.99
CA THR A 103 0.84 0.37 -8.03
C THR A 103 0.36 -0.99 -7.52
N GLY A 104 -0.33 -0.97 -6.37
CA GLY A 104 -0.85 -2.17 -5.68
C GLY A 104 -2.20 -2.67 -6.17
N ASP A 105 -2.72 -2.14 -7.28
CA ASP A 105 -4.06 -2.41 -7.77
C ASP A 105 -4.29 -3.86 -8.20
N ILE A 106 -5.44 -4.42 -7.80
CA ILE A 106 -5.84 -5.80 -8.12
C ILE A 106 -6.84 -5.83 -9.27
N ASP A 107 -8.03 -5.26 -9.15
CA ASP A 107 -9.06 -5.43 -10.19
C ASP A 107 -10.06 -4.26 -10.34
N LEU A 108 -9.86 -3.14 -9.64
CA LEU A 108 -10.71 -1.96 -9.79
C LEU A 108 -10.40 -1.20 -11.09
N LYS A 109 -11.20 -1.47 -12.13
CA LYS A 109 -11.00 -0.93 -13.49
C LYS A 109 -10.90 0.60 -13.56
N ALA A 110 -11.77 1.32 -12.85
CA ALA A 110 -11.75 2.79 -12.86
C ALA A 110 -10.43 3.36 -12.35
N HIS A 111 -9.84 2.73 -11.32
CA HIS A 111 -8.56 3.17 -10.76
C HIS A 111 -7.40 2.78 -11.69
N ALA A 112 -7.45 1.63 -12.36
CA ALA A 112 -6.48 1.27 -13.39
C ALA A 112 -6.48 2.25 -14.59
N GLU A 113 -7.66 2.68 -15.05
CA GLU A 113 -7.80 3.68 -16.12
C GLU A 113 -7.25 5.04 -15.69
N TRP A 114 -7.52 5.45 -14.45
CA TRP A 114 -6.94 6.67 -13.88
C TRP A 114 -5.41 6.59 -13.76
N ASN A 115 -4.87 5.48 -13.25
CA ASN A 115 -3.43 5.23 -13.18
C ASN A 115 -2.77 5.28 -14.56
N GLN A 116 -3.42 4.75 -15.59
CA GLN A 116 -2.91 4.82 -16.96
C GLN A 116 -2.91 6.26 -17.47
N SER A 117 -3.97 7.02 -17.22
CA SER A 117 -4.08 8.45 -17.59
C SER A 117 -2.97 9.31 -16.97
N VAL A 118 -2.66 9.14 -15.68
CA VAL A 118 -1.56 9.89 -15.02
C VAL A 118 -0.17 9.45 -15.49
N CYS A 119 0.00 8.16 -15.83
CA CYS A 119 1.22 7.66 -16.46
C CYS A 119 1.44 8.29 -17.84
N ASP A 120 0.41 8.35 -18.67
CA ASP A 120 0.48 8.96 -20.01
C ASP A 120 0.86 10.45 -19.93
N LYS A 121 0.30 11.18 -18.95
CA LYS A 121 0.63 12.61 -18.69
C LYS A 121 2.04 12.82 -18.13
N SER A 122 2.66 11.78 -17.57
CA SER A 122 3.98 11.84 -16.93
C SER A 122 5.05 11.09 -17.72
N GLU A 123 4.70 10.58 -18.91
CA GLU A 123 5.56 9.78 -19.78
C GLU A 123 6.19 8.56 -19.08
N LEU A 124 5.44 7.94 -18.15
CA LEU A 124 5.83 6.70 -17.47
C LEU A 124 5.01 5.54 -18.02
N SER A 125 5.55 4.33 -17.95
CA SER A 125 4.75 3.12 -18.18
C SER A 125 4.06 2.65 -16.90
N LEU A 126 2.79 2.24 -16.98
CA LEU A 126 2.08 1.68 -15.83
C LEU A 126 2.43 0.20 -15.61
N CYS A 127 2.83 -0.17 -14.40
CA CYS A 127 3.00 -1.54 -13.96
C CYS A 127 2.13 -1.86 -12.74
N MET A 128 1.30 -2.91 -12.84
CA MET A 128 0.42 -3.36 -11.76
C MET A 128 0.65 -4.86 -11.54
N PRO A 129 1.64 -5.26 -10.72
CA PRO A 129 2.02 -6.68 -10.57
C PRO A 129 0.89 -7.57 -10.05
N LEU A 130 -0.07 -6.99 -9.33
CA LEU A 130 -1.19 -7.70 -8.72
C LEU A 130 -2.43 -7.78 -9.63
N TRP A 131 -2.42 -7.07 -10.76
CA TRP A 131 -3.58 -6.89 -11.62
C TRP A 131 -4.18 -8.23 -12.09
N GLN A 132 -5.49 -8.39 -11.88
CA GLN A 132 -6.32 -9.54 -12.25
C GLN A 132 -5.80 -10.89 -11.73
N ARG A 133 -4.97 -10.89 -10.68
CA ARG A 133 -4.58 -12.12 -9.98
C ARG A 133 -5.65 -12.49 -8.94
N PRO A 134 -5.86 -13.79 -8.67
CA PRO A 134 -6.81 -14.20 -7.63
C PRO A 134 -6.42 -13.63 -6.26
N ARG A 135 -7.33 -12.88 -5.61
CA ARG A 135 -7.10 -12.20 -4.32
C ARG A 135 -6.60 -13.15 -3.23
N LEU A 136 -7.22 -14.33 -3.09
CA LEU A 136 -6.77 -15.34 -2.12
C LEU A 136 -5.32 -15.80 -2.36
N LYS A 137 -4.93 -15.95 -3.63
CA LYS A 137 -3.55 -16.30 -3.99
C LYS A 137 -2.59 -15.16 -3.66
N ILE A 138 -2.98 -13.91 -3.90
CA ILE A 138 -2.19 -12.72 -3.54
C ILE A 138 -1.88 -12.73 -2.03
N VAL A 139 -2.90 -12.80 -1.17
CA VAL A 139 -2.68 -12.72 0.27
C VAL A 139 -1.92 -13.94 0.82
N HIS A 140 -2.16 -15.13 0.27
CA HIS A 140 -1.41 -16.32 0.68
C HIS A 140 0.08 -16.21 0.34
N GLU A 141 0.41 -15.78 -0.88
CA GLU A 141 1.82 -15.56 -1.27
C GLU A 141 2.47 -14.49 -0.39
N PHE A 142 1.78 -13.38 -0.13
CA PHE A 142 2.24 -12.32 0.77
C PHE A 142 2.63 -12.88 2.14
N ILE A 143 1.74 -13.66 2.77
CA ILE A 143 1.99 -14.27 4.08
C ILE A 143 3.13 -15.30 4.00
N GLN A 144 3.14 -16.15 2.98
CA GLN A 144 4.14 -17.21 2.81
C GLN A 144 5.55 -16.67 2.57
N LEU A 145 5.67 -15.48 1.97
CA LEU A 145 6.94 -14.78 1.80
C LEU A 145 7.45 -14.13 3.08
N GLY A 146 6.70 -14.20 4.17
CA GLY A 146 7.09 -13.72 5.49
C GLY A 146 6.75 -12.25 5.75
N PHE A 147 5.86 -11.63 4.97
CA PHE A 147 5.36 -10.32 5.33
C PHE A 147 4.48 -10.37 6.58
N GLN A 148 4.64 -9.37 7.44
CA GLN A 148 3.82 -9.18 8.63
C GLN A 148 3.02 -7.89 8.50
N SER A 149 1.70 -8.01 8.48
CA SER A 149 0.79 -6.88 8.34
C SER A 149 -0.29 -6.92 9.40
N ILE A 150 -0.47 -5.79 10.10
CA ILE A 150 -1.45 -5.61 11.17
C ILE A 150 -2.72 -4.99 10.59
N ILE A 151 -3.90 -5.50 10.92
CA ILE A 151 -5.18 -4.82 10.65
C ILE A 151 -5.30 -3.58 11.53
N VAL A 152 -5.41 -2.42 10.89
CA VAL A 152 -5.46 -1.10 11.56
C VAL A 152 -6.77 -0.37 11.33
N THR A 153 -7.59 -0.81 10.38
CA THR A 153 -8.91 -0.25 10.12
C THR A 153 -9.87 -1.36 9.78
N VAL A 154 -11.10 -1.30 10.28
CA VAL A 154 -12.17 -2.23 9.96
C VAL A 154 -13.49 -1.50 9.73
N ASN A 155 -14.30 -2.01 8.79
CA ASN A 155 -15.65 -1.54 8.52
C ASN A 155 -16.68 -2.47 9.16
N LEU A 156 -17.34 -1.98 10.21
CA LEU A 156 -18.28 -2.72 11.05
C LEU A 156 -19.58 -3.09 10.30
N ASN A 157 -19.86 -2.47 9.15
CA ASN A 157 -21.02 -2.81 8.32
C ASN A 157 -20.74 -3.91 7.30
N LEU A 158 -19.48 -4.30 7.10
CA LEU A 158 -19.07 -5.30 6.12
C LEU A 158 -18.64 -6.61 6.78
N GLY A 159 -19.23 -6.92 7.94
CA GLY A 159 -18.99 -8.16 8.67
C GLY A 159 -17.72 -8.18 9.50
N MET A 160 -16.88 -7.15 9.45
CA MET A 160 -15.74 -6.99 10.36
C MET A 160 -16.20 -6.59 11.76
N THR A 161 -15.34 -6.84 12.74
CA THR A 161 -15.57 -6.58 14.17
C THR A 161 -14.38 -5.84 14.78
N VAL A 162 -14.56 -5.27 15.97
CA VAL A 162 -13.48 -4.53 16.66
C VAL A 162 -12.34 -5.47 17.06
N GLU A 163 -12.64 -6.73 17.31
CA GLU A 163 -11.71 -7.80 17.67
C GLU A 163 -10.73 -8.16 16.53
N ASP A 164 -11.07 -7.79 15.30
CA ASP A 164 -10.20 -7.94 14.13
C ASP A 164 -9.07 -6.90 14.12
N LEU A 165 -9.21 -5.77 14.82
CA LEU A 165 -8.15 -4.77 14.94
C LEU A 165 -6.94 -5.33 15.70
N GLY A 166 -5.76 -5.06 15.17
CA GLY A 166 -4.49 -5.47 15.77
C GLY A 166 -4.11 -6.92 15.48
N GLN A 167 -4.93 -7.68 14.76
CA GLN A 167 -4.58 -9.00 14.25
C GLN A 167 -3.49 -8.89 13.18
N VAL A 168 -2.53 -9.82 13.22
CA VAL A 168 -1.56 -10.00 12.14
C VAL A 168 -2.15 -11.00 11.14
N LEU A 169 -2.11 -10.67 9.85
CA LEU A 169 -2.57 -11.60 8.81
C LEU A 169 -1.78 -12.90 8.84
N SER A 170 -2.48 -14.01 9.06
CA SER A 170 -1.97 -15.38 8.95
C SER A 170 -2.86 -16.17 7.98
N LEU A 171 -2.40 -17.32 7.48
CA LEU A 171 -3.20 -18.16 6.59
C LEU A 171 -4.51 -18.59 7.28
N GLU A 172 -4.43 -18.99 8.55
CA GLU A 172 -5.59 -19.36 9.35
C GLU A 172 -6.57 -18.20 9.51
N TYR A 173 -6.07 -16.99 9.77
CA TYR A 173 -6.93 -15.84 9.94
C TYR A 173 -7.59 -15.40 8.62
N VAL A 174 -6.87 -15.53 7.49
CA VAL A 174 -7.47 -15.32 6.15
C VAL A 174 -8.59 -16.33 5.89
N ASP A 175 -8.41 -17.61 6.24
CA ASP A 175 -9.47 -18.61 6.11
C ASP A 175 -10.71 -18.25 6.95
N GLN A 176 -10.51 -17.66 8.14
CA GLN A 176 -11.61 -17.15 8.97
C GLN A 176 -12.35 -15.97 8.33
N LEU A 177 -11.63 -15.03 7.71
CA LEU A 177 -12.24 -13.92 6.96
C LEU A 177 -13.08 -14.44 5.80
N VAL A 178 -12.54 -15.38 5.01
CA VAL A 178 -13.25 -15.99 3.88
C VAL A 178 -14.49 -16.75 4.34
N ALA A 179 -14.42 -17.49 5.46
CA ALA A 179 -15.56 -18.19 6.04
C ALA A 179 -16.69 -17.24 6.49
N ARG A 180 -16.34 -16.00 6.85
CA ARG A 180 -17.29 -14.91 7.17
C ARG A 180 -17.80 -14.18 5.93
N GLY A 181 -17.34 -14.54 4.73
CA GLY A 181 -17.70 -13.88 3.47
C GLY A 181 -16.98 -12.54 3.24
N ILE A 182 -15.89 -12.28 3.96
CA ILE A 182 -15.08 -11.07 3.84
C ILE A 182 -14.02 -11.28 2.74
N ASP A 183 -13.76 -10.25 1.93
CA ASP A 183 -12.72 -10.32 0.92
C ASP A 183 -11.32 -10.50 1.56
N PRO A 184 -10.52 -11.49 1.13
CA PRO A 184 -9.23 -11.78 1.76
C PRO A 184 -8.18 -10.67 1.55
N CYS A 185 -8.37 -9.77 0.59
CA CYS A 185 -7.52 -8.60 0.38
C CYS A 185 -8.11 -7.31 0.95
N GLY A 186 -9.39 -7.27 1.32
CA GLY A 186 -10.11 -6.09 1.81
C GLY A 186 -10.52 -5.12 0.70
N GLU A 187 -10.59 -5.57 -0.55
CA GLU A 187 -10.82 -4.70 -1.73
C GLU A 187 -12.24 -4.11 -1.80
N ALA A 188 -13.20 -4.61 -1.02
CA ALA A 188 -14.53 -3.99 -0.88
C ALA A 188 -14.58 -2.94 0.25
N GLY A 189 -13.43 -2.64 0.87
CA GLY A 189 -13.30 -1.64 1.94
C GLY A 189 -13.58 -2.21 3.32
N GLU A 190 -13.49 -3.54 3.49
CA GLU A 190 -13.72 -4.20 4.76
C GLU A 190 -12.64 -3.85 5.77
N PHE A 191 -11.37 -3.83 5.37
CA PHE A 191 -10.27 -3.52 6.27
C PHE A 191 -9.06 -2.92 5.56
N HIS A 192 -8.22 -2.26 6.34
CA HIS A 192 -6.89 -1.82 5.92
C HIS A 192 -5.82 -2.36 6.85
N THR A 193 -4.62 -2.50 6.30
CA THR A 193 -3.48 -3.05 7.03
C THR A 193 -2.27 -2.14 6.96
N THR A 194 -1.38 -2.27 7.93
CA THR A 194 -0.04 -1.68 7.90
C THR A 194 1.01 -2.76 8.00
N VAL A 195 1.95 -2.77 7.05
CA VAL A 195 3.07 -3.71 7.04
C VAL A 195 4.15 -3.24 7.99
N ILE A 196 4.57 -4.09 8.91
CA ILE A 196 5.59 -3.78 9.91
C ILE A 196 6.89 -4.56 9.71
N ASP A 197 6.85 -5.63 8.92
CA ASP A 197 8.01 -6.46 8.60
C ASP A 197 7.78 -7.25 7.31
N GLY A 198 8.85 -7.74 6.71
CA GLY A 198 8.80 -8.58 5.52
C GLY A 198 10.10 -8.60 4.73
N PRO A 199 10.14 -9.34 3.61
CA PRO A 199 11.36 -9.60 2.84
C PRO A 199 12.03 -8.35 2.23
N ILE A 200 11.29 -7.24 2.11
CA ILE A 200 11.83 -5.96 1.62
C ILE A 200 12.36 -5.06 2.74
N PHE A 201 12.14 -5.40 4.01
CA PHE A 201 12.58 -4.64 5.17
C PHE A 201 13.96 -5.13 5.63
N LYS A 202 14.87 -4.20 5.91
CA LYS A 202 16.18 -4.51 6.51
C LYS A 202 16.09 -4.84 7.99
N HIS A 203 15.05 -4.34 8.65
CA HIS A 203 14.71 -4.58 10.05
C HIS A 203 13.20 -4.36 10.23
N PRO A 204 12.56 -5.10 11.14
CA PRO A 204 11.15 -4.87 11.48
C PRO A 204 10.96 -3.51 12.15
N LEU A 205 9.75 -2.95 12.05
CA LEU A 205 9.33 -1.79 12.82
C LEU A 205 8.80 -2.25 14.19
N SER A 206 9.30 -1.63 15.26
CA SER A 206 8.73 -1.83 16.60
C SER A 206 7.58 -0.85 16.79
N VAL A 207 6.37 -1.35 16.97
CA VAL A 207 5.16 -0.51 17.08
C VAL A 207 4.37 -0.79 18.34
N VAL A 208 3.78 0.28 18.90
CA VAL A 208 2.77 0.21 19.96
C VAL A 208 1.40 0.51 19.39
N LYS A 209 0.38 -0.10 20.01
CA LYS A 209 -1.03 0.09 19.68
C LYS A 209 -1.60 1.21 20.55
N GLY A 210 -2.24 2.19 19.94
CA GLY A 210 -2.97 3.25 20.64
C GLY A 210 -4.39 2.84 21.01
N ASP A 211 -5.18 3.82 21.45
CA ASP A 211 -6.60 3.63 21.74
C ASP A 211 -7.43 3.49 20.46
N ILE A 212 -8.40 2.58 20.47
CA ILE A 212 -9.30 2.38 19.34
C ILE A 212 -10.18 3.63 19.16
N LEU A 213 -10.21 4.13 17.93
CA LEU A 213 -11.01 5.28 17.53
C LEU A 213 -12.18 4.81 16.67
N TYR A 214 -13.32 5.50 16.76
CA TYR A 214 -14.52 5.21 15.98
C TYR A 214 -14.90 6.41 15.13
N HIS A 215 -15.26 6.16 13.87
CA HIS A 215 -15.84 7.17 13.00
C HIS A 215 -16.86 6.51 12.07
N GLU A 216 -18.12 6.93 12.19
CA GLU A 216 -19.25 6.32 11.48
C GLU A 216 -19.26 4.79 11.64
N ASN A 217 -19.09 4.06 10.54
CA ASN A 217 -19.10 2.60 10.51
C ASN A 217 -17.70 1.99 10.61
N TYR A 218 -16.67 2.79 10.86
CA TYR A 218 -15.29 2.35 10.92
C TYR A 218 -14.74 2.40 12.35
N ALA A 219 -13.93 1.41 12.68
CA ALA A 219 -13.06 1.42 13.84
C ALA A 219 -11.59 1.42 13.37
N PHE A 220 -10.76 2.18 14.06
CA PHE A 220 -9.35 2.40 13.73
C PHE A 220 -8.49 2.07 14.92
N LEU A 221 -7.37 1.40 14.68
CA LEU A 221 -6.31 1.16 15.65
C LEU A 221 -5.08 1.96 15.22
N PRO A 222 -4.86 3.15 15.80
CA PRO A 222 -3.62 3.88 15.62
C PRO A 222 -2.43 3.01 16.05
N ILE A 223 -1.38 3.02 15.24
CA ILE A 223 -0.08 2.44 15.59
C ILE A 223 0.98 3.53 15.57
N GLU A 224 1.87 3.48 16.55
CA GLU A 224 2.96 4.44 16.74
C GLU A 224 4.27 3.68 16.87
N LEU A 225 5.39 4.30 16.51
CA LEU A 225 6.70 3.70 16.73
C LEU A 225 7.00 3.61 18.23
N GLU A 226 7.62 2.51 18.65
CA GLU A 226 8.25 2.47 19.97
C GLU A 226 9.35 3.53 20.04
N LYS A 227 9.44 4.25 21.17
CA LYS A 227 10.37 5.39 21.38
C LYS A 227 11.87 5.07 21.16
N ARG A 228 12.24 3.81 20.91
CA ARG A 228 13.60 3.38 20.62
C ARG A 228 13.99 3.53 19.14
N ASP A 229 13.01 3.74 18.26
CA ASP A 229 13.19 3.81 16.80
C ASP A 229 13.17 5.24 16.23
N ILE A 230 13.09 6.26 17.11
CA ILE A 230 13.16 7.71 16.79
C ILE A 230 14.60 8.19 16.78
#